data_AF-A0A803MY06-F1
#
_entry.id   AF-A0A803MY06-F1
#
_cell.length_a   1.000
_cell.length_b   1.000
_cell.length_c   1.000
_cell.angle_alpha   90.00
_cell.angle_beta   90.00
_cell.angle_gamma   90.00
#
_symmetry.space_group_name_H-M   'P 1'
#
loop_
_entity.id
_entity.type
_entity.pdbx_description
1 polymer ?
#
loop_
_entity_poly.entity_id
_entity_poly.type
_entity_poly.pdbx_seq_one_letter_code
_entity_poly.pdbx_strand_id
1 'polypeptide(L)'
;MAIHLRLKGTLLLFVVGLAIAFAADDAVSSKCSNKPRKVKVKYWINGVEKGLLKALTADFGPYPPREEKSPRLPAVLTNPVNGCSNLTSKVSQSVALSNRGECEYTIKAKVAQSGGAAALVLINNQDELDEMACSKNVTDLNITIPVVMILKSRGEILSKTIEARNQVELQIDLLKRPVIDLPRTLLWVIAVATLTIACIWPDLCVQEETDESYDELSRKESSAAKDDSELDTLDINVMGAVVFLIVASAFLLLLYFFMSSWFVIVLIIMFLIGGSEVISGF
;
A
#
# COMPACT_ATOMS: atom_id res chain seq x y z
N MET A 1 -18.10 36.27 -10.26
CA MET A 1 -18.89 35.03 -10.52
C MET A 1 -18.00 33.81 -10.80
N ALA A 2 -16.89 33.94 -11.54
CA ALA A 2 -15.96 32.84 -11.85
C ALA A 2 -15.25 32.22 -10.63
N ILE A 3 -14.84 33.04 -9.64
CA ILE A 3 -14.15 32.59 -8.42
C ILE A 3 -15.03 31.64 -7.58
N HIS A 4 -16.30 31.99 -7.37
CA HIS A 4 -17.25 31.13 -6.65
C HIS A 4 -17.51 29.80 -7.36
N LEU A 5 -17.43 29.78 -8.71
CA LEU A 5 -17.62 28.55 -9.48
C LEU A 5 -16.38 27.64 -9.38
N ARG A 6 -15.18 28.21 -9.42
CA ARG A 6 -13.92 27.47 -9.24
C ARG A 6 -13.78 26.93 -7.81
N LEU A 7 -14.10 27.71 -6.79
CA LEU A 7 -14.08 27.28 -5.39
C LEU A 7 -15.08 26.15 -5.10
N LYS A 8 -16.29 26.23 -5.68
CA LYS A 8 -17.30 25.16 -5.58
C LYS A 8 -16.85 23.88 -6.29
N GLY A 9 -16.18 23.99 -7.44
CA GLY A 9 -15.60 22.86 -8.17
C GLY A 9 -14.51 22.14 -7.36
N THR A 10 -13.62 22.90 -6.72
CA THR A 10 -12.55 22.34 -5.87
C THR A 10 -13.10 21.73 -4.59
N LEU A 11 -14.13 22.35 -3.98
CA LEU A 11 -14.83 21.78 -2.82
C LEU A 11 -15.56 20.48 -3.16
N LEU A 12 -16.16 20.39 -4.35
CA LEU A 12 -16.82 19.16 -4.82
C LEU A 12 -15.79 18.03 -5.05
N LEU A 13 -14.65 18.34 -5.66
CA LEU A 13 -13.52 17.39 -5.81
C LEU A 13 -12.96 16.95 -4.45
N PHE A 14 -12.89 17.86 -3.48
CA PHE A 14 -12.46 17.55 -2.10
C PHE A 14 -13.42 16.55 -1.43
N VAL A 15 -14.73 16.78 -1.52
CA VAL A 15 -15.75 15.89 -0.92
C VAL A 15 -15.76 14.52 -1.60
N VAL A 16 -15.66 14.47 -2.93
CA VAL A 16 -15.62 13.20 -3.68
C VAL A 16 -14.34 12.41 -3.39
N GLY A 17 -13.17 13.08 -3.32
CA GLY A 17 -11.90 12.43 -3.00
C GLY A 17 -11.85 11.88 -1.57
N LEU A 18 -12.41 12.62 -0.61
CA LEU A 18 -12.51 12.19 0.78
C LEU A 18 -13.42 10.95 0.91
N ALA A 19 -14.54 10.89 0.19
CA ALA A 19 -15.45 9.74 0.22
C ALA A 19 -14.79 8.44 -0.29
N ILE A 20 -13.95 8.52 -1.33
CA ILE A 20 -13.24 7.35 -1.89
C ILE A 20 -12.18 6.82 -0.91
N ALA A 21 -11.60 7.67 -0.07
CA ALA A 21 -10.63 7.25 0.95
C ALA A 21 -11.27 6.35 2.04
N PHE A 22 -12.59 6.49 2.28
CA PHE A 22 -13.32 5.73 3.29
C PHE A 22 -14.02 4.47 2.76
N ALA A 23 -14.19 4.35 1.44
CA ALA A 23 -14.96 3.26 0.82
C ALA A 23 -14.06 2.09 0.39
N ALA A 24 -13.48 1.38 1.36
CA ALA A 24 -12.89 0.06 1.12
C ALA A 24 -13.59 -0.97 2.00
N ASP A 25 -14.85 -1.25 1.69
CA ASP A 25 -15.55 -2.37 2.31
C ASP A 25 -15.02 -3.69 1.75
N ASP A 26 -14.60 -4.54 2.67
CA ASP A 26 -14.04 -5.85 2.38
C ASP A 26 -15.16 -6.88 2.30
N ALA A 27 -15.76 -7.00 1.12
CA ALA A 27 -16.66 -8.11 0.84
C ALA A 27 -15.90 -9.44 0.96
N VAL A 28 -16.25 -10.26 1.95
CA VAL A 28 -15.73 -11.62 2.11
C VAL A 28 -16.52 -12.53 1.18
N SER A 29 -15.86 -13.10 0.20
CA SER A 29 -16.44 -14.10 -0.67
C SER A 29 -16.08 -15.49 -0.15
N SER A 30 -17.03 -16.42 -0.14
CA SER A 30 -16.72 -17.84 0.08
C SER A 30 -15.99 -18.47 -1.11
N LYS A 31 -15.86 -17.73 -2.23
CA LYS A 31 -15.18 -18.14 -3.47
C LYS A 31 -13.74 -17.62 -3.54
N CYS A 32 -13.02 -18.05 -4.57
CA CYS A 32 -11.66 -17.64 -4.95
C CYS A 32 -11.56 -16.18 -5.41
N SER A 33 -11.91 -15.25 -4.54
CA SER A 33 -11.89 -13.83 -4.88
C SER A 33 -11.47 -12.96 -3.72
N ASN A 34 -11.05 -13.56 -2.60
CA ASN A 34 -10.58 -12.81 -1.46
C ASN A 34 -9.19 -12.26 -1.76
N LYS A 35 -8.97 -10.99 -1.43
CA LYS A 35 -7.62 -10.42 -1.48
C LYS A 35 -6.80 -11.01 -0.34
N PRO A 36 -5.56 -11.48 -0.57
CA PRO A 36 -4.69 -11.95 0.50
C PRO A 36 -4.49 -10.86 1.56
N ARG A 37 -4.61 -11.25 2.84
CA ARG A 37 -4.46 -10.35 3.97
C ARG A 37 -3.38 -10.81 4.90
N LYS A 38 -2.63 -9.85 5.43
CA LYS A 38 -1.66 -10.11 6.49
C LYS A 38 -2.41 -10.48 7.75
N VAL A 39 -1.91 -11.48 8.46
CA VAL A 39 -2.48 -12.06 9.67
C VAL A 39 -1.38 -12.17 10.72
N LYS A 40 -1.76 -12.03 11.97
CA LYS A 40 -0.92 -12.23 13.14
C LYS A 40 -1.29 -13.58 13.75
N VAL A 41 -0.32 -14.46 13.94
CA VAL A 41 -0.54 -15.75 14.63
C VAL A 41 0.25 -15.75 15.93
N LYS A 42 -0.42 -15.56 17.05
CA LYS A 42 0.20 -15.71 18.38
C LYS A 42 0.26 -17.18 18.73
N TYR A 43 1.32 -17.59 19.42
CA TYR A 43 1.50 -18.99 19.81
C TYR A 43 2.00 -19.15 21.24
N TRP A 44 1.51 -20.22 21.88
CA TRP A 44 1.86 -20.64 23.22
C TRP A 44 2.45 -22.04 23.18
N ILE A 45 3.40 -22.31 24.06
CA ILE A 45 3.94 -23.64 24.31
C ILE A 45 3.77 -23.93 25.80
N ASN A 46 3.02 -24.98 26.12
CA ASN A 46 2.69 -25.38 27.49
C ASN A 46 2.13 -24.21 28.32
N GLY A 47 1.21 -23.45 27.72
CA GLY A 47 0.57 -22.31 28.38
C GLY A 47 1.35 -20.98 28.33
N VAL A 48 2.65 -20.99 27.99
CA VAL A 48 3.51 -19.79 27.99
C VAL A 48 3.56 -19.15 26.61
N GLU A 49 3.26 -17.86 26.52
CA GLU A 49 3.33 -17.10 25.26
C GLU A 49 4.77 -17.02 24.79
N LYS A 50 5.01 -17.38 23.53
CA LYS A 50 6.35 -17.36 22.95
C LYS A 50 6.55 -16.22 21.97
N GLY A 51 5.46 -15.73 21.37
CA GLY A 51 5.48 -14.55 20.53
C GLY A 51 4.50 -14.63 19.37
N LEU A 52 4.87 -13.96 18.29
CA LEU A 52 4.00 -13.69 17.15
C LEU A 52 4.66 -14.15 15.84
N LEU A 53 3.89 -14.84 15.01
CA LEU A 53 4.24 -15.23 13.66
C LEU A 53 3.51 -14.34 12.64
N LYS A 54 4.21 -13.98 11.58
CA LYS A 54 3.62 -13.33 10.41
C LYS A 54 2.99 -14.40 9.52
N ALA A 55 1.78 -14.15 9.05
CA ALA A 55 1.07 -15.05 8.15
C ALA A 55 0.31 -14.28 7.06
N LEU A 56 -0.11 -15.01 6.02
CA LEU A 56 -0.93 -14.49 4.93
C LEU A 56 -2.17 -15.38 4.72
N THR A 57 -3.35 -14.78 4.53
CA THR A 57 -4.58 -15.55 4.21
C THR A 57 -4.57 -16.07 2.78
N ALA A 58 -5.33 -17.14 2.54
CA ALA A 58 -5.66 -17.57 1.19
C ALA A 58 -6.65 -16.61 0.50
N ASP A 59 -6.80 -16.77 -0.81
CA ASP A 59 -7.83 -16.12 -1.62
C ASP A 59 -9.21 -16.80 -1.52
N PHE A 60 -9.30 -17.89 -0.75
CA PHE A 60 -10.50 -18.65 -0.45
C PHE A 60 -10.70 -18.85 1.05
N GLY A 61 -11.94 -19.20 1.43
CA GLY A 61 -12.33 -19.36 2.83
C GLY A 61 -12.54 -18.01 3.53
N PRO A 62 -13.21 -18.00 4.70
CA PRO A 62 -13.43 -16.76 5.44
C PRO A 62 -12.11 -16.21 6.00
N TYR A 63 -12.06 -14.88 6.16
CA TYR A 63 -11.00 -14.28 6.94
C TYR A 63 -11.08 -14.72 8.41
N PRO A 64 -9.93 -14.89 9.09
CA PRO A 64 -9.93 -15.14 10.52
C PRO A 64 -10.58 -13.96 11.28
N PRO A 65 -11.07 -14.20 12.50
CA PRO A 65 -11.64 -13.14 13.32
C PRO A 65 -10.64 -12.01 13.60
N ARG A 66 -11.16 -10.85 13.98
CA ARG A 66 -10.34 -9.78 14.55
C ARG A 66 -9.95 -10.16 15.97
N GLU A 67 -8.81 -9.64 16.43
CA GLU A 67 -8.17 -9.98 17.71
C GLU A 67 -9.11 -10.09 18.91
N GLU A 68 -10.10 -9.20 19.03
CA GLU A 68 -11.10 -9.20 20.10
C GLU A 68 -12.01 -10.45 20.13
N LYS A 69 -12.13 -11.18 19.01
CA LYS A 69 -13.05 -12.32 18.82
C LYS A 69 -12.34 -13.62 18.46
N SER A 70 -11.01 -13.63 18.34
CA SER A 70 -10.29 -14.81 17.91
C SER A 70 -10.14 -15.83 19.05
N PRO A 71 -10.58 -17.08 18.86
CA PRO A 71 -10.38 -18.11 19.87
C PRO A 71 -8.92 -18.56 19.91
N ARG A 72 -8.44 -18.86 21.11
CA ARG A 72 -7.20 -19.63 21.33
C ARG A 72 -7.52 -21.11 21.20
N LEU A 73 -6.88 -21.78 20.27
CA LEU A 73 -7.18 -23.17 19.93
C LEU A 73 -5.90 -24.03 19.92
N PRO A 74 -6.00 -25.33 20.27
CA PRO A 74 -4.85 -26.23 20.18
C PRO A 74 -4.41 -26.39 18.73
N ALA A 75 -3.11 -26.52 18.51
CA ALA A 75 -2.51 -26.83 17.23
C ALA A 75 -2.24 -28.34 17.12
N VAL A 76 -2.65 -28.94 16.01
CA VAL A 76 -2.46 -30.38 15.76
C VAL A 76 -1.86 -30.58 14.39
N LEU A 77 -0.76 -31.33 14.32
CA LEU A 77 -0.17 -31.73 13.05
C LEU A 77 -1.11 -32.73 12.36
N THR A 78 -1.41 -32.49 11.08
CA THR A 78 -2.23 -33.42 10.30
C THR A 78 -1.49 -34.74 10.10
N ASN A 79 -2.22 -35.85 10.03
CA ASN A 79 -1.66 -37.14 9.64
C ASN A 79 -2.49 -37.71 8.48
N PRO A 80 -1.98 -37.72 7.23
CA PRO A 80 -0.61 -37.34 6.84
C PRO A 80 -0.33 -35.83 6.94
N VAL A 81 0.95 -35.46 7.12
CA VAL A 81 1.38 -34.06 7.31
C VAL A 81 1.13 -33.21 6.06
N ASN A 82 1.12 -33.83 4.88
CA ASN A 82 0.78 -33.15 3.62
C ASN A 82 -0.71 -32.76 3.53
N GLY A 83 -1.60 -33.32 4.36
CA GLY A 83 -3.04 -33.01 4.33
C GLY A 83 -3.72 -33.26 2.98
N CYS A 84 -3.16 -34.13 2.12
CA CYS A 84 -3.69 -34.37 0.77
C CYS A 84 -4.74 -35.49 0.70
N SER A 85 -4.79 -36.34 1.73
CA SER A 85 -5.76 -37.43 1.87
C SER A 85 -6.45 -37.36 3.23
N ASN A 86 -7.47 -38.21 3.43
CA ASN A 86 -8.25 -38.23 4.67
C ASN A 86 -7.36 -38.34 5.90
N LEU A 87 -7.67 -37.52 6.91
CA LEU A 87 -6.88 -37.44 8.13
C LEU A 87 -7.18 -38.61 9.07
N THR A 88 -6.13 -39.24 9.57
CA THR A 88 -6.20 -40.25 10.64
C THR A 88 -6.13 -39.61 12.03
N SER A 89 -5.55 -38.40 12.14
CA SER A 89 -5.50 -37.65 13.40
C SER A 89 -6.80 -36.88 13.66
N LYS A 90 -7.20 -36.82 14.94
CA LYS A 90 -8.33 -35.98 15.37
C LYS A 90 -7.91 -34.51 15.37
N VAL A 91 -8.40 -33.74 14.39
CA VAL A 91 -8.20 -32.28 14.29
C VAL A 91 -9.46 -31.49 14.65
N SER A 92 -10.43 -32.14 15.28
CA SER A 92 -11.72 -31.52 15.60
C SER A 92 -11.56 -30.36 16.59
N GLN A 93 -12.14 -29.20 16.25
CA GLN A 93 -12.06 -27.96 17.03
C GLN A 93 -10.62 -27.48 17.32
N SER A 94 -9.66 -27.88 16.47
CA SER A 94 -8.26 -27.46 16.58
C SER A 94 -7.79 -26.73 15.32
N VAL A 95 -6.60 -26.13 15.40
CA VAL A 95 -5.91 -25.60 14.23
C VAL A 95 -5.10 -26.73 13.62
N ALA A 96 -5.44 -27.12 12.40
CA ALA A 96 -4.70 -28.14 11.65
C ALA A 96 -3.43 -27.52 11.07
N LEU A 97 -2.27 -28.16 11.27
CA LEU A 97 -1.00 -27.78 10.65
C LEU A 97 -0.64 -28.78 9.55
N SER A 98 -0.37 -28.27 8.36
CA SER A 98 -0.01 -29.09 7.21
C SER A 98 1.09 -28.43 6.36
N ASN A 99 1.93 -29.23 5.71
CA ASN A 99 2.99 -28.73 4.84
C ASN A 99 2.46 -28.37 3.44
N ARG A 100 3.02 -27.31 2.85
CA ARG A 100 2.83 -26.99 1.42
C ARG A 100 3.47 -28.06 0.53
N GLY A 101 2.80 -28.39 -0.58
CA GLY A 101 3.29 -29.30 -1.62
C GLY A 101 2.32 -30.45 -1.91
N GLU A 102 2.66 -31.28 -2.89
CA GLU A 102 1.99 -32.53 -3.30
C GLU A 102 0.57 -32.42 -3.87
N CYS A 103 -0.26 -31.52 -3.34
CA CYS A 103 -1.62 -31.27 -3.80
C CYS A 103 -1.99 -29.79 -3.67
N GLU A 104 -3.09 -29.39 -4.28
CA GLU A 104 -3.60 -28.02 -4.26
C GLU A 104 -4.00 -27.55 -2.84
N TYR A 105 -3.88 -26.24 -2.57
CA TYR A 105 -4.23 -25.65 -1.27
C TYR A 105 -5.70 -25.88 -0.88
N THR A 106 -6.59 -25.83 -1.87
CA THR A 106 -8.02 -26.05 -1.72
C THR A 106 -8.34 -27.46 -1.26
N ILE A 107 -7.59 -28.47 -1.73
CA ILE A 107 -7.73 -29.86 -1.30
C ILE A 107 -7.35 -29.99 0.18
N LYS A 108 -6.21 -29.42 0.57
CA LYS A 108 -5.76 -29.41 1.98
C LYS A 108 -6.80 -28.77 2.89
N ALA A 109 -7.40 -27.66 2.46
CA ALA A 109 -8.47 -26.97 3.19
C ALA A 109 -9.72 -27.85 3.34
N LYS A 110 -10.17 -28.52 2.27
CA LYS A 110 -11.31 -29.45 2.34
C LYS A 110 -11.03 -30.61 3.29
N VAL A 111 -9.84 -31.18 3.23
CA VAL A 111 -9.42 -32.31 4.09
C VAL A 111 -9.40 -31.88 5.57
N ALA A 112 -8.78 -30.74 5.88
CA ALA A 112 -8.76 -30.20 7.25
C ALA A 112 -10.17 -29.89 7.77
N GLN A 113 -11.02 -29.25 6.93
CA GLN A 113 -12.41 -28.96 7.26
C GLN A 113 -13.22 -30.23 7.51
N SER A 114 -13.04 -31.26 6.68
CA SER A 114 -13.72 -32.55 6.82
C SER A 114 -13.28 -33.28 8.10
N GLY A 115 -12.05 -33.05 8.55
CA GLY A 115 -11.56 -33.49 9.86
C GLY A 115 -12.11 -32.71 11.06
N GLY A 116 -12.90 -31.66 10.82
CA GLY A 116 -13.49 -30.81 11.85
C GLY A 116 -12.56 -29.72 12.38
N ALA A 117 -11.49 -29.39 11.66
CA ALA A 117 -10.59 -28.30 12.03
C ALA A 117 -11.35 -26.96 12.08
N ALA A 118 -10.96 -26.10 13.01
CA ALA A 118 -11.50 -24.74 13.10
C ALA A 118 -10.77 -23.77 12.16
N ALA A 119 -9.50 -24.05 11.86
CA ALA A 119 -8.67 -23.31 10.91
C ALA A 119 -7.56 -24.21 10.36
N LEU A 120 -7.01 -23.85 9.20
CA LEU A 120 -5.85 -24.50 8.60
C LEU A 120 -4.67 -23.53 8.56
N VAL A 121 -3.53 -23.95 9.10
CA VAL A 121 -2.24 -23.29 8.98
C VAL A 121 -1.34 -24.12 8.07
N LEU A 122 -0.99 -23.55 6.92
CA LEU A 122 -0.06 -24.14 5.97
C LEU A 122 1.36 -23.68 6.25
N ILE A 123 2.27 -24.63 6.40
CA ILE A 123 3.70 -24.40 6.56
C ILE A 123 4.31 -24.31 5.16
N ASN A 124 4.87 -23.14 4.82
CA ASN A 124 5.49 -22.95 3.52
C ASN A 124 6.77 -23.80 3.39
N ASN A 125 7.21 -24.06 2.16
CA ASN A 125 8.47 -24.72 1.84
C ASN A 125 9.66 -23.74 1.76
N GLN A 126 9.38 -22.44 1.86
CA GLN A 126 10.36 -21.34 1.84
C GLN A 126 10.11 -20.39 3.01
N ASP A 127 11.10 -19.57 3.35
CA ASP A 127 10.99 -18.54 4.40
C ASP A 127 10.47 -17.21 3.81
N GLU A 128 9.43 -17.32 2.99
CA GLU A 128 8.69 -16.22 2.38
C GLU A 128 7.18 -16.52 2.48
N LEU A 129 6.35 -15.48 2.42
CA LEU A 129 4.89 -15.64 2.41
C LEU A 129 4.38 -15.53 0.98
N ASP A 130 3.85 -16.63 0.45
CA ASP A 130 3.29 -16.69 -0.89
C ASP A 130 1.77 -16.53 -0.87
N GLU A 131 1.23 -15.92 -1.93
CA GLU A 131 -0.20 -15.90 -2.15
C GLU A 131 -0.72 -17.31 -2.45
N MET A 132 -1.66 -17.78 -1.64
CA MET A 132 -2.36 -19.04 -1.90
C MET A 132 -3.54 -18.74 -2.80
N ALA A 133 -3.34 -19.00 -4.08
CA ALA A 133 -4.37 -18.84 -5.09
C ALA A 133 -5.15 -20.14 -5.33
N CYS A 134 -6.41 -20.01 -5.74
CA CYS A 134 -7.17 -21.12 -6.26
C CYS A 134 -6.67 -21.61 -7.63
N SER A 135 -6.90 -22.90 -7.88
CA SER A 135 -6.75 -23.46 -9.21
C SER A 135 -7.85 -22.95 -10.14
N LYS A 136 -7.50 -22.66 -11.40
CA LYS A 136 -8.39 -22.03 -12.39
C LYS A 136 -9.67 -22.83 -12.70
N ASN A 137 -9.65 -24.14 -12.40
CA ASN A 137 -10.73 -25.06 -12.74
C ASN A 137 -11.77 -25.21 -11.62
N VAL A 138 -11.64 -24.50 -10.49
CA VAL A 138 -12.52 -24.67 -9.33
C VAL A 138 -13.45 -23.47 -9.17
N THR A 139 -14.70 -23.63 -9.60
CA THR A 139 -15.74 -22.58 -9.53
C THR A 139 -16.55 -22.61 -8.23
N ASP A 140 -16.72 -23.79 -7.62
CA ASP A 140 -17.51 -23.98 -6.41
C ASP A 140 -16.64 -24.48 -5.25
N LEU A 141 -16.21 -23.53 -4.42
CA LEU A 141 -15.50 -23.80 -3.17
C LEU A 141 -16.42 -23.50 -1.99
N ASN A 142 -16.64 -24.54 -1.18
CA ASN A 142 -17.33 -24.42 0.10
C ASN A 142 -16.32 -24.65 1.24
N ILE A 143 -15.42 -23.67 1.40
CA ILE A 143 -14.47 -23.63 2.52
C ILE A 143 -15.01 -22.65 3.55
N THR A 144 -15.32 -23.13 4.74
CA THR A 144 -15.91 -22.38 5.86
C THR A 144 -14.90 -22.12 6.98
N ILE A 145 -13.68 -22.64 6.85
CA ILE A 145 -12.60 -22.45 7.82
C ILE A 145 -11.57 -21.43 7.30
N PRO A 146 -10.99 -20.58 8.15
CA PRO A 146 -9.89 -19.72 7.75
C PRO A 146 -8.65 -20.52 7.36
N VAL A 147 -7.99 -20.09 6.28
CA VAL A 147 -6.75 -20.71 5.79
C VAL A 147 -5.65 -19.66 5.73
N VAL A 148 -4.53 -19.93 6.41
CA VAL A 148 -3.38 -19.03 6.49
C VAL A 148 -2.07 -19.77 6.24
N MET A 149 -1.09 -19.08 5.69
CA MET A 149 0.27 -19.60 5.47
C MET A 149 1.25 -18.92 6.43
N ILE A 150 2.16 -19.71 7.00
CA ILE A 150 3.31 -19.26 7.78
C ILE A 150 4.62 -19.65 7.10
N LEU A 151 5.71 -18.96 7.49
CA LEU A 151 7.04 -19.23 6.98
C LEU A 151 7.55 -20.63 7.41
N LYS A 152 8.42 -21.23 6.58
CA LYS A 152 9.02 -22.55 6.84
C LYS A 152 9.70 -22.64 8.20
N SER A 153 10.61 -21.70 8.51
CA SER A 153 11.41 -21.76 9.74
C SER A 153 10.53 -21.76 10.99
N ARG A 154 9.42 -21.03 10.96
CA ARG A 154 8.46 -20.93 12.05
C ARG A 154 7.58 -22.17 12.16
N GLY A 155 7.11 -22.69 11.03
CA GLY A 155 6.32 -23.91 10.99
C GLY A 155 7.10 -25.13 11.49
N GLU A 156 8.38 -25.27 11.12
CA GLU A 156 9.23 -26.37 11.61
C GLU A 156 9.41 -26.36 13.13
N ILE A 157 9.52 -25.17 13.74
CA ILE A 157 9.59 -25.05 15.20
C ILE A 157 8.30 -25.54 15.85
N LEU A 158 7.13 -25.16 15.30
CA LEU A 158 5.84 -25.62 15.80
C LEU A 158 5.70 -27.14 15.65
N SER A 159 6.00 -27.68 14.47
CA SER A 159 5.93 -29.12 14.20
C SER A 159 6.82 -29.93 15.15
N LYS A 160 8.09 -29.54 15.30
CA LYS A 160 9.01 -30.20 16.24
C LYS A 160 8.53 -30.12 17.69
N THR A 161 7.93 -29.00 18.08
CA THR A 161 7.39 -28.80 19.42
C THR A 161 6.21 -29.73 19.69
N ILE A 162 5.30 -29.88 18.71
CA ILE A 162 4.15 -30.79 18.76
C ILE A 162 4.62 -32.24 18.79
N GLU A 163 5.59 -32.61 17.95
CA GLU A 163 6.19 -33.96 17.91
C GLU A 163 6.87 -34.32 19.23
N ALA A 164 7.49 -33.34 19.90
CA ALA A 164 8.03 -33.46 21.25
C ALA A 164 6.95 -33.55 22.36
N ARG A 165 5.67 -33.71 21.98
CA ARG A 165 4.50 -33.82 22.87
C ARG A 165 4.25 -32.61 23.76
N ASN A 166 4.75 -31.45 23.39
CA ASN A 166 4.36 -30.20 24.05
C ASN A 166 3.00 -29.74 23.53
N GLN A 167 2.22 -29.09 24.39
CA GLN A 167 0.95 -28.49 24.00
C GLN A 167 1.23 -27.16 23.29
N VAL A 168 0.90 -27.09 22.01
CA VAL A 168 0.97 -25.86 21.22
C VAL A 168 -0.45 -25.34 21.02
N GLU A 169 -0.64 -24.04 21.23
CA GLU A 169 -1.90 -23.36 20.98
C GLU A 169 -1.66 -22.14 20.11
N LEU A 170 -2.61 -21.86 19.21
CA LEU A 170 -2.54 -20.76 18.25
C LEU A 170 -3.77 -19.87 18.38
N GLN A 171 -3.55 -18.59 18.19
CA GLN A 171 -4.59 -17.58 18.00
C GLN A 171 -4.28 -16.83 16.70
N ILE A 172 -5.23 -16.85 15.77
CA ILE A 172 -5.08 -16.30 14.42
C ILE A 172 -5.91 -15.02 14.33
N ASP A 173 -5.25 -13.88 14.22
CA ASP A 173 -5.86 -12.55 14.26
C ASP A 173 -5.68 -11.79 12.95
N LEU A 174 -6.80 -11.37 12.35
CA LEU A 174 -6.77 -10.49 11.19
C LEU A 174 -6.21 -9.12 11.57
N LEU A 175 -5.18 -8.63 10.85
CA LEU A 175 -4.64 -7.29 11.11
C LEU A 175 -5.72 -6.24 10.80
N LYS A 176 -6.04 -5.42 11.81
CA LYS A 176 -6.84 -4.21 11.61
C LYS A 176 -6.07 -3.29 10.66
N ARG A 177 -6.64 -3.00 9.49
CA ARG A 177 -6.11 -1.93 8.65
C ARG A 177 -6.41 -0.59 9.34
N PRO A 178 -5.46 0.36 9.35
CA PRO A 178 -5.80 1.72 9.72
C PRO A 178 -6.84 2.24 8.73
N VAL A 179 -7.90 2.87 9.24
CA VAL A 179 -8.98 3.45 8.41
C VAL A 179 -8.43 4.57 7.51
N ILE A 180 -7.32 5.17 7.93
CA ILE A 180 -6.63 6.24 7.23
C ILE A 180 -5.25 5.72 6.81
N ASP A 181 -5.05 5.54 5.52
CA ASP A 181 -3.74 5.34 4.93
C ASP A 181 -3.02 6.69 4.92
N LEU A 182 -2.26 6.96 6.00
CA LEU A 182 -1.57 8.22 6.27
C LEU A 182 -0.78 8.76 5.05
N PRO A 183 0.12 7.99 4.40
CA PRO A 183 0.87 8.49 3.24
C PRO A 183 -0.03 8.80 2.04
N ARG A 184 -1.04 7.98 1.75
CA ARG A 184 -2.00 8.24 0.67
C ARG A 184 -2.82 9.50 0.92
N THR A 185 -3.25 9.69 2.16
CA THR A 185 -4.04 10.85 2.57
C THR A 185 -3.19 12.13 2.52
N LEU A 186 -1.94 12.06 2.97
CA LEU A 186 -0.99 13.17 2.88
C LEU A 186 -0.71 13.57 1.43
N LEU A 187 -0.47 12.60 0.54
CA LEU A 187 -0.26 12.87 -0.88
C LEU A 187 -1.48 13.55 -1.52
N TRP A 188 -2.67 13.11 -1.15
CA TRP A 188 -3.90 13.73 -1.64
C TRP A 188 -4.07 15.17 -1.12
N VAL A 189 -3.83 15.42 0.16
CA VAL A 189 -3.89 16.77 0.75
C VAL A 189 -2.88 17.71 0.08
N ILE A 190 -1.64 17.26 -0.11
CA ILE A 190 -0.60 18.04 -0.79
C ILE A 190 -1.02 18.37 -2.22
N ALA A 191 -1.53 17.38 -2.97
CA ALA A 191 -1.97 17.59 -4.35
C ALA A 191 -3.11 18.62 -4.44
N VAL A 192 -4.11 18.53 -3.56
CA VAL A 192 -5.21 19.51 -3.51
C VAL A 192 -4.70 20.89 -3.11
N ALA A 193 -3.81 20.99 -2.12
CA ALA A 193 -3.23 22.26 -1.69
C ALA A 193 -2.46 22.94 -2.82
N THR A 194 -1.58 22.22 -3.52
CA THR A 194 -0.83 22.77 -4.66
C THR A 194 -1.76 23.20 -5.80
N LEU A 195 -2.81 22.41 -6.10
CA LEU A 195 -3.80 22.76 -7.12
C LEU A 195 -4.56 24.04 -6.74
N THR A 196 -4.94 24.19 -5.47
CA THR A 196 -5.63 25.40 -4.99
C THR A 196 -4.75 26.64 -5.09
N ILE A 197 -3.48 26.54 -4.68
CA ILE A 197 -2.52 27.65 -4.77
C ILE A 197 -2.30 28.04 -6.24
N ALA A 198 -2.08 27.07 -7.13
CA ALA A 198 -1.91 27.32 -8.56
C ALA A 198 -3.15 27.96 -9.21
N CYS A 199 -4.35 27.60 -8.75
CA CYS A 199 -5.59 28.18 -9.27
C CYS A 199 -5.85 29.62 -8.77
N ILE A 200 -5.32 29.98 -7.60
CA ILE A 200 -5.46 31.31 -6.99
C ILE A 200 -4.30 32.24 -7.39
N TRP A 201 -3.16 31.68 -7.80
CA TRP A 201 -1.97 32.41 -8.25
C TRP A 201 -2.24 33.54 -9.26
N PRO A 202 -3.09 33.35 -10.30
CA PRO A 202 -3.37 34.41 -11.26
C PRO A 202 -4.07 35.61 -10.63
N ASP A 203 -4.94 35.39 -9.64
CA ASP A 203 -5.66 36.48 -8.97
C ASP A 203 -4.76 37.22 -7.96
N LEU A 204 -3.72 36.55 -7.44
CA LEU A 204 -2.74 37.16 -6.53
C LEU A 204 -1.70 38.01 -7.28
N CYS A 205 -1.33 37.61 -8.50
CA CYS A 205 -0.38 38.36 -9.33
C CYS A 205 -1.02 39.53 -10.11
N VAL A 206 -2.35 39.61 -10.21
CA VAL A 206 -3.05 40.71 -10.92
C VAL A 206 -3.07 42.02 -10.13
N GLN A 207 -2.69 42.02 -8.85
CA GLN A 207 -2.78 43.21 -8.01
C GLN A 207 -1.57 44.17 -8.13
N GLU A 208 -0.56 43.87 -8.94
CA GLU A 208 0.64 44.73 -9.10
C GLU A 208 0.67 45.58 -10.40
N GLU A 209 -0.33 45.49 -11.28
CA GLU A 209 -0.44 46.38 -12.45
C GLU A 209 -1.84 46.98 -12.60
N THR A 210 -2.14 47.98 -11.76
CA THR A 210 -3.19 48.98 -12.05
C THR A 210 -2.57 50.37 -12.01
N ASP A 211 -1.83 50.69 -13.06
CA ASP A 211 -1.56 52.00 -13.65
C ASP A 211 -0.53 51.66 -14.75
N GLU A 212 -0.82 51.74 -16.06
CA GLU A 212 -1.12 52.97 -16.74
C GLU A 212 -2.02 52.78 -17.98
N SER A 213 -2.88 53.76 -18.14
CA SER A 213 -3.63 54.18 -19.31
C SER A 213 -2.89 54.05 -20.65
N TYR A 214 -3.24 53.04 -21.46
CA TYR A 214 -3.00 53.05 -22.91
C TYR A 214 -4.30 53.15 -23.68
N ASP A 215 -4.89 54.33 -23.63
CA ASP A 215 -5.86 54.76 -24.63
C ASP A 215 -5.54 56.22 -24.95
N GLU A 216 -4.67 56.46 -25.95
CA GLU A 216 -4.88 57.53 -26.93
C GLU A 216 -3.78 57.60 -28.02
N LEU A 217 -4.27 57.73 -29.25
CA LEU A 217 -3.67 58.44 -30.40
C LEU A 217 -2.80 57.67 -31.41
N SER A 218 -3.50 57.22 -32.46
CA SER A 218 -3.16 57.36 -33.87
C SER A 218 -1.99 58.30 -34.23
N ARG A 219 -1.01 57.82 -35.02
CA ARG A 219 -0.73 58.31 -36.40
C ARG A 219 0.33 57.46 -37.12
N LYS A 220 0.12 57.34 -38.42
CA LYS A 220 0.84 56.61 -39.47
C LYS A 220 2.23 57.19 -39.80
N GLU A 221 3.11 56.29 -40.26
CA GLU A 221 4.18 56.43 -41.27
C GLU A 221 5.51 57.21 -41.01
N SER A 222 6.59 56.41 -41.12
CA SER A 222 7.83 56.66 -41.87
C SER A 222 9.03 57.36 -41.20
N SER A 223 10.19 56.78 -41.55
CA SER A 223 11.54 57.34 -41.68
C SER A 223 12.52 57.25 -40.50
N ALA A 224 13.58 56.47 -40.79
CA ALA A 224 15.00 56.75 -40.57
C ALA A 224 15.56 56.92 -39.13
N ALA A 225 16.34 55.89 -38.79
CA ALA A 225 17.69 55.92 -38.23
C ALA A 225 17.93 56.35 -36.76
N LYS A 226 18.55 55.37 -36.08
CA LYS A 226 19.68 55.43 -35.12
C LYS A 226 19.41 55.54 -33.62
N ASP A 227 20.12 54.62 -32.96
CA ASP A 227 20.76 54.65 -31.64
C ASP A 227 19.96 54.18 -30.42
N ASP A 228 20.27 52.94 -30.03
CA ASP A 228 20.67 52.48 -28.69
C ASP A 228 20.01 53.12 -27.46
N SER A 229 19.19 52.34 -26.74
CA SER A 229 19.54 51.80 -25.40
C SER A 229 18.32 51.28 -24.64
N GLU A 230 18.48 50.06 -24.12
CA GLU A 230 17.90 49.50 -22.88
C GLU A 230 16.38 49.44 -22.71
N LEU A 231 15.82 48.24 -22.87
CA LEU A 231 15.00 47.59 -21.84
C LEU A 231 15.15 46.07 -21.99
N ASP A 232 15.67 45.43 -20.94
CA ASP A 232 15.80 43.97 -20.81
C ASP A 232 14.41 43.30 -20.86
N THR A 233 13.86 43.12 -22.05
CA THR A 233 13.02 41.96 -22.33
C THR A 233 13.95 40.75 -22.34
N LEU A 234 14.09 40.10 -21.18
CA LEU A 234 14.64 38.75 -21.09
C LEU A 234 13.77 37.84 -21.97
N ASP A 235 14.17 37.71 -23.24
CA ASP A 235 13.65 36.72 -24.15
C ASP A 235 13.68 35.37 -23.42
N ILE A 236 12.51 34.76 -23.26
CA ILE A 236 12.40 33.37 -22.83
C ILE A 236 13.13 32.54 -23.89
N ASN A 237 14.42 32.32 -23.65
CA ASN A 237 15.31 31.74 -24.61
C ASN A 237 14.94 30.27 -24.75
N VAL A 238 14.41 29.90 -25.92
CA VAL A 238 14.07 28.51 -26.28
C VAL A 238 15.27 27.59 -26.04
N MET A 239 16.49 28.09 -26.21
CA MET A 239 17.71 27.36 -25.91
C MET A 239 17.84 27.02 -24.41
N GLY A 240 17.44 27.93 -23.51
CA GLY A 240 17.43 27.70 -22.07
C GLY A 240 16.42 26.61 -21.66
N ALA A 241 15.23 26.61 -22.27
CA ALA A 241 14.21 25.59 -22.01
C ALA A 241 14.67 24.18 -22.44
N VAL A 242 15.34 24.08 -23.58
CA VAL A 242 15.91 22.80 -24.05
C VAL A 242 17.02 22.31 -23.13
N VAL A 243 17.93 23.20 -22.71
CA VAL A 243 19.01 22.86 -21.78
C VAL A 243 18.45 22.39 -20.43
N PHE A 244 17.43 23.08 -19.90
CA PHE A 244 16.77 22.69 -18.66
C PHE A 244 16.15 21.29 -18.76
N LEU A 245 15.48 20.99 -19.86
CA LEU A 245 14.82 19.70 -20.08
C LEU A 245 15.84 18.54 -20.14
N ILE A 246 16.99 18.76 -20.78
CA ILE A 246 18.08 17.79 -20.84
C ILE A 246 18.70 17.57 -19.46
N VAL A 247 18.98 18.64 -18.71
CA VAL A 247 19.56 18.55 -17.35
C VAL A 247 18.60 17.85 -16.40
N ALA A 248 17.31 18.18 -16.44
CA ALA A 248 16.29 17.54 -15.62
C ALA A 248 16.15 16.04 -15.94
N SER A 249 16.13 15.67 -17.23
CA SER A 249 16.07 14.28 -17.68
C SER A 249 17.30 13.48 -17.25
N ALA A 250 18.50 14.05 -17.42
CA ALA A 250 19.74 13.43 -16.98
C ALA A 250 19.79 13.25 -15.45
N PHE A 251 19.31 14.23 -14.68
CA PHE A 251 19.20 14.14 -13.23
C PHE A 251 18.24 13.03 -12.79
N LEU A 252 17.09 12.87 -13.47
CA LEU A 252 16.15 11.78 -13.21
C LEU A 252 16.73 10.41 -13.54
N LEU A 253 17.48 10.28 -14.64
CA LEU A 253 18.19 9.03 -14.96
C LEU A 253 19.29 8.70 -13.95
N LEU A 254 19.99 9.72 -13.47
CA LEU A 254 20.98 9.59 -12.42
C LEU A 254 20.32 9.11 -11.11
N LEU A 255 19.20 9.71 -10.71
CA LEU A 255 18.40 9.24 -9.57
C LEU A 255 17.95 7.79 -9.71
N TYR A 256 17.51 7.40 -10.91
CA TYR A 256 17.05 6.04 -11.17
C TYR A 256 18.20 5.01 -11.09
N PHE A 257 19.35 5.31 -11.68
CA PHE A 257 20.48 4.37 -11.72
C PHE A 257 21.25 4.33 -10.39
N PHE A 258 21.34 5.47 -9.71
CA PHE A 258 21.94 5.60 -8.38
C PHE A 258 20.88 5.52 -7.27
N MET A 259 19.86 4.67 -7.45
CA MET A 259 18.82 4.24 -6.47
C MET A 259 19.41 3.53 -5.23
N SER A 260 20.51 4.06 -4.70
CA SER A 260 21.08 3.77 -3.41
C SER A 260 20.40 4.70 -2.41
N SER A 261 19.84 4.12 -1.34
CA SER A 261 19.15 4.84 -0.26
C SER A 261 19.97 6.01 0.30
N TRP A 262 21.29 5.99 0.15
CA TRP A 262 22.18 7.05 0.61
C TRP A 262 22.10 8.33 -0.24
N PHE A 263 22.00 8.23 -1.57
CA PHE A 263 21.99 9.39 -2.46
C PHE A 263 20.74 10.26 -2.25
N VAL A 264 19.59 9.61 -2.03
CA VAL A 264 18.32 10.29 -1.72
C VAL A 264 18.43 11.07 -0.40
N ILE A 265 19.09 10.51 0.61
CA ILE A 265 19.30 11.19 1.91
C ILE A 265 20.18 12.43 1.75
N VAL A 266 21.24 12.36 0.94
CA VAL A 266 22.12 13.52 0.69
C VAL A 266 21.37 14.65 -0.01
N LEU A 267 20.54 14.34 -1.00
CA LEU A 267 19.72 15.36 -1.68
C LEU A 267 18.71 16.04 -0.74
N ILE A 268 18.08 15.28 0.15
CA ILE A 268 17.17 15.85 1.16
C ILE A 268 17.94 16.82 2.07
N ILE A 269 19.13 16.45 2.54
CA ILE A 269 19.96 17.32 3.38
C ILE A 269 20.37 18.59 2.63
N MET A 270 20.77 18.48 1.37
CA MET A 270 21.17 19.63 0.57
C MET A 270 20.01 20.60 0.31
N PHE A 271 18.80 20.08 0.09
CA PHE A 271 17.60 20.88 -0.08
C PHE A 271 17.18 21.60 1.21
N LEU A 272 17.38 20.96 2.37
CA LEU A 272 17.16 21.57 3.69
C LEU A 272 18.14 22.70 3.97
N ILE A 273 19.42 22.54 3.58
CA ILE A 273 20.44 23.58 3.72
C ILE A 273 20.11 24.76 2.80
N GLY A 274 19.81 24.51 1.52
CA GLY A 274 19.40 25.57 0.58
C GLY A 274 18.12 26.29 1.01
N GLY A 275 17.16 25.57 1.61
CA GLY A 275 15.96 26.19 2.18
C GLY A 275 16.24 27.10 3.39
N SER A 276 17.28 26.81 4.16
CA SER A 276 17.67 27.65 5.32
C SER A 276 18.32 28.98 4.92
N GLU A 277 18.97 29.04 3.74
CA GLU A 277 19.56 30.26 3.20
C GLU A 277 18.50 31.25 2.68
N VAL A 278 17.40 30.74 2.11
CA VAL A 278 16.27 31.58 1.65
C VAL A 278 15.50 32.21 2.82
N ILE A 279 15.44 31.55 3.97
CA ILE A 279 14.76 32.07 5.17
C ILE A 279 15.62 33.09 5.94
N SER A 280 16.95 33.00 5.83
CA SER A 280 17.87 33.92 6.53
C SER A 280 18.15 35.21 5.75
N GLY A 281 17.64 35.32 4.51
CA GLY A 281 17.74 36.50 3.65
C GLY A 281 16.49 37.41 3.64
N PHE A 282 15.52 37.15 4.52
CA PHE A 282 14.33 37.99 4.75
C PHE A 282 14.38 38.67 6.11
#